data_AF-A0A225VFI2-F1
#
_entry.id   AF-A0A225VFI2-F1
#
_cell.length_a   1.000
_cell.length_b   1.000
_cell.length_c   1.000
_cell.angle_alpha   90.00
_cell.angle_beta   90.00
_cell.angle_gamma   90.00
#
_symmetry.space_group_name_H-M   'P 1'
#
loop_
_entity.id
_entity.type
_entity.pdbx_description
1 polymer ?
#
loop_
_entity_poly.entity_id
_entity_poly.type
_entity_poly.pdbx_seq_one_letter_code
_entity_poly.pdbx_strand_id
1 'polypeptide(L)'
;PDPDRFFDEDGDLNIKSAFSLQHFEAFVLTKMNQRRALPAEYTDEMKKFFTGLKRIEATRNQTGAGEAKMAGKMALPYTSYAHASKETLLLSDGDFSHLFLTLQWNLTCRSQYVESINSGHLSNEDDSIDVVFHKSKSNQVGTEPKDPRHYCAGRVLGLLPTTRTRAFFSGALQRNRFRKAFGRGLGKQDSKHDYGTHSVRKGVATYACNGSTGGPSIVSVCLRCGWSLGELQDRYFRYEAAGDQFLGRVVAGLPVNSAQFAVLPPHFKDNSSSIVRKGVTSMLSALANDANLQLILKLYLASLVYHYDFLSSKLPIKHSL
;
A
#
# COMPACT_ATOMS: atom_id res chain seq x y z
N PRO A 1 -25.71 -29.42 14.06
CA PRO A 1 -27.05 -28.92 14.41
C PRO A 1 -28.03 -29.21 13.27
N ASP A 2 -29.20 -29.74 13.60
CA ASP A 2 -30.24 -30.14 12.64
C ASP A 2 -30.80 -28.91 11.89
N PRO A 3 -30.70 -28.85 10.55
CA PRO A 3 -31.21 -27.73 9.76
C PRO A 3 -32.73 -27.53 9.84
N ASP A 4 -33.48 -28.53 10.32
CA ASP A 4 -34.93 -28.44 10.42
C ASP A 4 -35.39 -27.62 11.64
N ARG A 5 -34.47 -27.25 12.55
CA ARG A 5 -34.75 -26.35 13.68
C ARG A 5 -34.73 -24.86 13.32
N PHE A 6 -34.48 -24.50 12.07
CA PHE A 6 -34.45 -23.11 11.62
C PHE A 6 -35.83 -22.51 11.36
N PHE A 7 -36.82 -23.37 11.14
CA PHE A 7 -38.19 -22.98 10.88
C PHE A 7 -39.05 -23.37 12.09
N ASP A 8 -40.01 -22.52 12.44
CA ASP A 8 -41.06 -22.90 13.38
C ASP A 8 -42.08 -23.84 12.70
N GLU A 9 -43.08 -24.27 13.46
CA GLU A 9 -44.11 -25.20 12.98
C GLU A 9 -44.94 -24.64 11.81
N ASP A 10 -44.90 -23.32 11.60
CA ASP A 10 -45.57 -22.60 10.51
C ASP A 10 -44.66 -22.40 9.28
N GLY A 11 -43.39 -22.80 9.36
CA GLY A 11 -42.41 -22.64 8.27
C GLY A 11 -41.71 -21.28 8.24
N ASP A 12 -41.92 -20.44 9.26
CA ASP A 12 -41.27 -19.14 9.39
C ASP A 12 -39.94 -19.24 10.13
N LEU A 13 -39.00 -18.34 9.84
CA LEU A 13 -37.69 -18.36 10.48
C LEU A 13 -37.82 -18.08 11.99
N ASN A 14 -37.36 -19.02 12.82
CA ASN A 14 -37.37 -18.86 14.28
C ASN A 14 -36.20 -17.97 14.75
N ILE A 15 -36.39 -16.64 14.64
CA ILE A 15 -35.34 -15.62 14.89
C ILE A 15 -35.07 -15.44 16.40
N LYS A 16 -35.98 -15.84 17.29
CA LYS A 16 -35.94 -15.44 18.71
C LYS A 16 -35.12 -16.36 19.62
N SER A 17 -34.94 -17.64 19.29
CA SER A 17 -34.31 -18.61 20.22
C SER A 17 -33.03 -19.28 19.71
N ALA A 18 -32.78 -19.30 18.39
CA ALA A 18 -31.68 -20.09 17.80
C ALA A 18 -30.76 -19.30 16.85
N PHE A 19 -31.10 -18.06 16.50
CA PHE A 19 -30.42 -17.34 15.43
C PHE A 19 -29.21 -16.54 15.94
N SER A 20 -28.06 -17.21 16.05
CA SER A 20 -26.77 -16.53 16.26
C SER A 20 -26.04 -16.33 14.92
N LEU A 21 -25.12 -15.36 14.87
CA LEU A 21 -24.29 -15.10 13.68
C LEU A 21 -23.55 -16.37 13.21
N GLN A 22 -23.14 -17.23 14.15
CA GLN A 22 -22.46 -18.51 13.85
C GLN A 22 -23.40 -19.53 13.19
N HIS A 23 -24.68 -19.54 13.55
CA HIS A 23 -25.67 -20.43 12.92
C HIS A 23 -25.95 -20.01 11.47
N PHE A 24 -26.05 -18.71 11.21
CA PHE A 24 -26.20 -18.18 9.86
C PHE A 24 -24.98 -18.45 8.99
N GLU A 25 -23.76 -18.29 9.54
CA GLU A 25 -22.52 -18.61 8.84
C GLU A 25 -22.42 -20.10 8.49
N ALA A 26 -22.75 -20.99 9.44
CA ALA A 26 -22.79 -22.43 9.20
C ALA A 26 -23.84 -22.83 8.14
N PHE A 27 -25.01 -22.19 8.14
CA PHE A 27 -26.05 -22.39 7.12
C PHE A 27 -25.58 -21.99 5.73
N VAL A 28 -24.98 -20.80 5.59
CA VAL A 28 -24.45 -20.30 4.30
C VAL A 28 -23.33 -21.21 3.79
N LEU A 29 -22.40 -21.62 4.66
CA LEU A 29 -21.31 -22.55 4.30
C LEU A 29 -21.84 -23.91 3.84
N THR A 30 -22.86 -24.44 4.52
CA THR A 30 -23.48 -25.72 4.15
C THR A 30 -24.17 -25.64 2.79
N LYS A 31 -24.91 -24.56 2.52
CA LYS A 31 -25.57 -24.35 1.21
C LYS A 31 -24.58 -24.08 0.08
N MET A 32 -23.50 -23.32 0.34
CA MET A 32 -22.40 -23.11 -0.62
C MET A 32 -21.69 -24.43 -0.97
N ASN A 33 -21.44 -25.29 0.00
CA ASN A 33 -20.82 -26.60 -0.22
C ASN A 33 -21.72 -27.58 -0.99
N GLN A 34 -23.04 -27.47 -0.83
CA GLN A 34 -24.02 -28.30 -1.55
C GLN A 34 -24.28 -27.85 -3.00
N ARG A 35 -23.70 -26.72 -3.46
CA ARG A 35 -23.87 -26.14 -4.82
C ARG A 35 -25.32 -26.07 -5.33
N ARG A 36 -26.31 -26.02 -4.43
CA ARG A 36 -27.71 -25.85 -4.83
C ARG A 36 -27.97 -24.39 -5.13
N ALA A 37 -28.53 -24.11 -6.31
CA ALA A 37 -29.00 -22.78 -6.65
C ALA A 37 -30.06 -22.34 -5.63
N LEU A 38 -29.86 -21.17 -5.02
CA LEU A 38 -30.87 -20.55 -4.18
C LEU A 38 -32.01 -20.05 -5.08
N PRO A 39 -33.29 -20.29 -4.73
CA PRO A 39 -34.39 -19.71 -5.47
C PRO A 39 -34.30 -18.18 -5.50
N ALA A 40 -34.68 -17.57 -6.63
CA ALA A 40 -34.51 -16.14 -6.87
C ALA A 40 -35.21 -15.28 -5.81
N GLU A 41 -36.35 -15.75 -5.30
CA GLU A 41 -37.16 -15.12 -4.26
C GLU A 41 -36.37 -14.83 -2.97
N TYR A 42 -35.48 -15.75 -2.55
CA TYR A 42 -34.62 -15.54 -1.38
C TYR A 42 -33.62 -14.42 -1.58
N THR A 43 -33.27 -14.06 -2.82
CA THR A 43 -32.26 -13.03 -3.08
C THR A 43 -32.74 -11.66 -2.59
N ASP A 44 -34.00 -11.33 -2.82
CA ASP A 44 -34.55 -10.04 -2.43
C ASP A 44 -34.92 -9.99 -0.95
N GLU A 45 -35.39 -11.09 -0.38
CA GLU A 45 -35.61 -11.20 1.07
C GLU A 45 -34.30 -11.12 1.85
N MET A 46 -33.24 -11.78 1.39
CA MET A 46 -31.91 -11.70 1.99
C MET A 46 -31.34 -10.28 1.89
N LYS A 47 -31.51 -9.58 0.76
CA LYS A 47 -31.14 -8.15 0.65
C LYS A 47 -31.88 -7.31 1.68
N LYS A 48 -33.19 -7.50 1.86
CA LYS A 48 -34.00 -6.79 2.86
C LYS A 48 -33.52 -7.08 4.28
N PHE A 49 -33.30 -8.36 4.60
CA PHE A 49 -32.79 -8.80 5.90
C PHE A 49 -31.42 -8.20 6.23
N PHE A 50 -30.44 -8.31 5.32
CA PHE A 50 -29.12 -7.69 5.49
C PHE A 50 -29.20 -6.17 5.61
N THR A 51 -30.13 -5.52 4.88
CA THR A 51 -30.37 -4.08 5.00
C THR A 51 -30.94 -3.73 6.38
N GLY A 52 -31.85 -4.55 6.91
CA GLY A 52 -32.37 -4.44 8.28
C GLY A 52 -31.27 -4.54 9.34
N LEU A 53 -30.41 -5.57 9.25
CA LEU A 53 -29.25 -5.72 10.13
C LEU A 53 -28.31 -4.51 10.07
N LYS A 54 -28.02 -4.00 8.87
CA LYS A 54 -27.20 -2.79 8.69
C LYS A 54 -27.82 -1.56 9.36
N ARG A 55 -29.14 -1.41 9.31
CA ARG A 55 -29.88 -0.31 9.97
C ARG A 55 -29.83 -0.43 11.49
N ILE A 56 -30.11 -1.62 12.04
CA ILE A 56 -30.02 -1.87 13.49
C ILE A 56 -28.64 -1.52 14.01
N GLU A 57 -27.59 -1.98 13.32
CA GLU A 57 -26.22 -1.70 13.71
C GLU A 57 -25.86 -0.21 13.52
N ALA A 58 -26.41 0.48 12.51
CA ALA A 58 -26.24 1.93 12.37
C ALA A 58 -26.88 2.69 13.54
N THR A 59 -28.06 2.27 13.99
CA THR A 59 -28.71 2.81 15.19
C THR A 59 -27.89 2.55 16.44
N ARG A 60 -27.36 1.34 16.60
CA ARG A 60 -26.45 0.97 17.71
C ARG A 60 -25.18 1.83 17.75
N ASN A 61 -24.60 2.11 16.58
CA ASN A 61 -23.46 3.00 16.45
C ASN A 61 -23.83 4.45 16.81
N GLN A 62 -24.99 4.94 16.37
CA GLN A 62 -25.48 6.28 16.66
C GLN A 62 -25.71 6.49 18.17
N THR A 63 -26.16 5.45 18.88
CA THR A 63 -26.38 5.49 20.33
C THR A 63 -25.13 5.17 21.16
N GLY A 64 -23.97 4.98 20.52
CA GLY A 64 -22.69 4.71 21.20
C GLY A 64 -22.54 3.29 21.75
N ALA A 65 -23.50 2.39 21.50
CA ALA A 65 -23.46 0.99 21.92
C ALA A 65 -22.75 0.06 20.92
N GLY A 66 -22.41 0.58 19.74
CA GLY A 66 -21.79 -0.15 18.63
C GLY A 66 -20.29 -0.37 18.75
N GLU A 67 -19.76 -1.38 18.06
CA GLU A 67 -18.31 -1.61 17.95
C GLU A 67 -17.66 -0.65 16.96
N ALA A 68 -16.39 -0.28 17.19
CA ALA A 68 -15.63 0.63 16.33
C ALA A 68 -15.31 0.01 14.95
N LYS A 69 -16.26 0.07 14.01
CA LYS A 69 -16.19 -0.52 12.64
C LYS A 69 -14.97 -0.15 11.78
N MET A 70 -14.25 0.90 12.15
CA MET A 70 -13.19 1.49 11.34
C MET A 70 -11.77 1.08 11.78
N ALA A 71 -11.65 0.25 12.82
CA ALA A 71 -10.40 -0.38 13.22
C ALA A 71 -9.72 -1.08 12.02
N GLY A 72 -8.44 -0.78 11.80
CA GLY A 72 -7.61 -1.26 10.70
C GLY A 72 -7.93 -0.68 9.32
N LYS A 73 -8.93 0.21 9.21
CA LYS A 73 -9.47 0.71 7.95
C LYS A 73 -9.56 2.24 7.85
N MET A 74 -9.16 2.97 8.87
CA MET A 74 -9.04 4.42 8.79
C MET A 74 -7.89 4.83 7.88
N ALA A 75 -8.02 5.99 7.22
CA ALA A 75 -6.91 6.59 6.51
C ALA A 75 -5.82 7.00 7.52
N LEU A 76 -4.59 6.55 7.30
CA LEU A 76 -3.46 6.93 8.15
C LEU A 76 -3.13 8.42 7.92
N PRO A 77 -3.17 9.28 8.94
CA PRO A 77 -2.75 10.67 8.80
C PRO A 77 -1.29 10.78 8.38
N TYR A 78 -0.93 11.82 7.62
CA TYR A 78 0.45 12.03 7.18
C TYR A 78 1.41 12.20 8.36
N THR A 79 0.97 12.82 9.45
CA THR A 79 1.76 12.98 10.68
C THR A 79 2.11 11.62 11.30
N SER A 80 1.13 10.70 11.41
CA SER A 80 1.36 9.32 11.87
C SER A 80 2.25 8.54 10.91
N TYR A 81 2.09 8.72 9.59
CA TYR A 81 3.01 8.14 8.60
C TYR A 81 4.44 8.65 8.77
N ALA A 82 4.64 9.97 8.92
CA ALA A 82 5.96 10.57 9.10
C ALA A 82 6.62 10.09 10.40
N HIS A 83 5.83 9.96 11.48
CA HIS A 83 6.30 9.38 12.73
C HIS A 83 6.71 7.91 12.56
N ALA A 84 5.83 7.07 11.99
CA ALA A 84 6.14 5.67 11.72
C ALA A 84 7.35 5.50 10.78
N SER A 85 7.50 6.38 9.80
CA SER A 85 8.66 6.40 8.89
C SER A 85 9.97 6.66 9.65
N LYS A 86 9.97 7.63 10.57
CA LYS A 86 11.12 7.91 11.43
C LYS A 86 11.42 6.74 12.38
N GLU A 87 10.42 6.17 13.05
CA GLU A 87 10.63 5.06 13.98
C GLU A 87 11.13 3.81 13.25
N THR A 88 10.58 3.51 12.07
CA THR A 88 11.00 2.36 11.27
C THR A 88 12.42 2.52 10.68
N LEU A 89 12.87 3.75 10.42
CA LEU A 89 14.24 4.03 9.97
C LEU A 89 15.27 3.73 11.06
N LEU A 90 14.90 3.83 12.34
CA LEU A 90 15.80 3.58 13.47
C LEU A 90 15.81 2.11 13.91
N LEU A 91 15.00 1.25 13.30
CA LEU A 91 14.96 -0.17 13.63
C LEU A 91 16.21 -0.88 13.12
N SER A 92 16.81 -1.71 13.98
CA SER A 92 17.88 -2.62 13.59
C SER A 92 17.35 -3.85 12.86
N ASP A 93 16.59 -3.65 11.77
CA ASP A 93 15.99 -4.72 10.96
C ASP A 93 16.47 -4.75 9.50
N GLY A 94 17.57 -4.03 9.22
CA GLY A 94 18.21 -3.93 7.91
C GLY A 94 17.39 -3.09 6.94
N ASP A 95 16.86 -1.96 7.40
CA ASP A 95 15.97 -1.05 6.68
C ASP A 95 14.65 -1.69 6.18
N PHE A 96 14.37 -2.93 6.56
CA PHE A 96 13.23 -3.70 6.04
C PHE A 96 11.91 -2.96 6.28
N SER A 97 11.67 -2.53 7.53
CA SER A 97 10.38 -1.93 7.89
C SER A 97 10.22 -0.56 7.26
N HIS A 98 11.30 0.22 7.19
CA HIS A 98 11.31 1.54 6.57
C HIS A 98 11.05 1.42 5.07
N LEU A 99 11.81 0.58 4.38
CA LEU A 99 11.65 0.31 2.95
C LEU A 99 10.24 -0.18 2.62
N PHE A 100 9.70 -1.11 3.40
CA PHE A 100 8.35 -1.63 3.17
C PHE A 100 7.30 -0.52 3.32
N LEU A 101 7.37 0.28 4.39
CA LEU A 101 6.44 1.37 4.65
C LEU A 101 6.50 2.41 3.53
N THR A 102 7.70 2.81 3.14
CA THR A 102 7.90 3.88 2.16
C THR A 102 7.54 3.42 0.75
N LEU A 103 7.85 2.18 0.34
CA LEU A 103 7.36 1.62 -0.92
C LEU A 103 5.84 1.50 -0.92
N GLN A 104 5.24 1.04 0.18
CA GLN A 104 3.79 0.92 0.26
C GLN A 104 3.10 2.28 0.08
N TRP A 105 3.64 3.31 0.75
CA TRP A 105 3.14 4.67 0.68
C TRP A 105 3.34 5.25 -0.72
N ASN A 106 4.59 5.36 -1.18
CA ASN A 106 4.93 6.03 -2.44
C ASN A 106 4.28 5.33 -3.64
N LEU A 107 4.31 4.00 -3.71
CA LEU A 107 3.66 3.28 -4.81
C LEU A 107 2.14 3.19 -4.64
N THR A 108 1.57 3.67 -3.52
CA THR A 108 0.12 3.71 -3.30
C THR A 108 -0.53 2.32 -3.50
N CYS A 109 0.18 1.27 -3.09
CA CYS A 109 -0.18 -0.12 -3.39
C CYS A 109 -0.59 -0.89 -2.13
N ARG A 110 -1.12 -2.12 -2.30
CA ARG A 110 -1.40 -2.98 -1.14
C ARG A 110 -0.10 -3.63 -0.68
N SER A 111 0.00 -3.97 0.60
CA SER A 111 1.16 -4.67 1.16
C SER A 111 1.55 -5.96 0.42
N GLN A 112 0.58 -6.69 -0.14
CA GLN A 112 0.86 -7.86 -0.98
C GLN A 112 1.66 -7.55 -2.26
N TYR A 113 1.51 -6.33 -2.81
CA TYR A 113 2.26 -5.91 -3.99
C TYR A 113 3.69 -5.55 -3.60
N VAL A 114 3.85 -4.86 -2.48
CA VAL A 114 5.17 -4.51 -1.91
C VAL A 114 6.01 -5.77 -1.70
N GLU A 115 5.43 -6.78 -1.05
CA GLU A 115 6.09 -8.08 -0.82
C GLU A 115 6.53 -8.79 -2.12
N SER A 116 5.86 -8.54 -3.24
CA SER A 116 6.19 -9.13 -4.55
C SER A 116 7.18 -8.32 -5.38
N ILE A 117 7.62 -7.13 -4.91
CA ILE A 117 8.56 -6.29 -5.66
C ILE A 117 9.90 -7.03 -5.82
N ASN A 118 10.39 -7.00 -7.04
CA ASN A 118 11.69 -7.52 -7.42
C ASN A 118 12.31 -6.61 -8.48
N SER A 119 13.59 -6.80 -8.77
CA SER A 119 14.33 -5.96 -9.72
C SER A 119 13.72 -5.92 -11.12
N GLY A 120 13.01 -6.97 -11.55
CA GLY A 120 12.35 -7.02 -12.86
C GLY A 120 11.11 -6.13 -12.97
N HIS A 121 10.60 -5.59 -11.86
CA HIS A 121 9.53 -4.60 -11.88
C HIS A 121 10.03 -3.17 -12.03
N LEU A 122 11.34 -2.95 -11.91
CA LEU A 122 11.94 -1.62 -11.98
C LEU A 122 12.33 -1.27 -13.40
N SER A 123 11.95 -0.08 -13.84
CA SER A 123 12.48 0.57 -15.04
C SER A 123 12.99 1.97 -14.70
N ASN A 124 13.93 2.46 -15.49
CA ASN A 124 14.42 3.83 -15.38
C ASN A 124 13.78 4.65 -16.50
N GLU A 125 12.91 5.58 -16.15
CA GLU A 125 12.33 6.54 -17.09
C GLU A 125 12.93 7.92 -16.76
N ASP A 126 13.92 8.32 -17.55
CA ASP A 126 14.72 9.53 -17.39
C ASP A 126 15.23 9.73 -15.94
N ASP A 127 14.61 10.67 -15.21
CA ASP A 127 14.97 11.09 -13.85
C ASP A 127 14.10 10.45 -12.77
N SER A 128 13.42 9.34 -13.10
CA SER A 128 12.50 8.66 -12.20
C SER A 128 12.64 7.13 -12.25
N ILE A 129 12.28 6.49 -11.13
CA ILE A 129 12.26 5.04 -11.02
C ILE A 129 10.82 4.59 -11.15
N ASP A 130 10.54 3.78 -12.15
CA ASP A 130 9.21 3.28 -12.42
C ASP A 130 9.03 1.86 -11.90
N VAL A 131 7.88 1.61 -11.29
CA VAL A 131 7.51 0.28 -10.82
C VAL A 131 6.28 -0.21 -11.55
N VAL A 132 6.45 -1.28 -12.33
CA VAL A 132 5.38 -1.90 -13.11
C VAL A 132 4.94 -3.20 -12.46
N PHE A 133 3.66 -3.28 -12.06
CA PHE A 133 3.05 -4.51 -11.57
C PHE A 133 2.35 -5.25 -12.70
N HIS A 134 2.78 -6.48 -13.00
CA HIS A 134 2.22 -7.27 -14.09
C HIS A 134 0.89 -7.96 -13.78
N LYS A 135 0.49 -8.00 -12.51
CA LYS A 135 -0.76 -8.60 -12.05
C LYS A 135 -1.42 -7.63 -11.11
N SER A 136 -2.72 -7.38 -11.25
CA SER A 136 -3.49 -6.52 -10.35
C SER A 136 -4.78 -7.21 -9.91
N LYS A 137 -5.53 -6.61 -8.96
CA LYS A 137 -6.81 -7.20 -8.53
C LYS A 137 -7.80 -7.26 -9.69
N SER A 138 -7.86 -6.21 -10.50
CA SER A 138 -8.70 -6.10 -11.70
C SER A 138 -8.10 -6.84 -12.89
N ASN A 139 -6.77 -6.84 -13.03
CA ASN A 139 -6.05 -7.49 -14.13
C ASN A 139 -5.29 -8.72 -13.63
N GLN A 140 -6.01 -9.82 -13.38
CA GLN A 140 -5.40 -11.07 -12.89
C GLN A 140 -4.59 -11.79 -13.98
N VAL A 141 -4.90 -11.54 -15.26
CA VAL A 141 -4.32 -12.22 -16.43
C VAL A 141 -3.10 -11.45 -16.96
N GLY A 142 -2.97 -10.16 -16.65
CA GLY A 142 -1.80 -9.35 -17.01
C GLY A 142 -1.82 -8.85 -18.46
N THR A 143 -2.98 -8.89 -19.11
CA THR A 143 -3.18 -8.56 -20.53
C THR A 143 -3.51 -7.08 -20.77
N GLU A 144 -4.09 -6.39 -19.78
CA GLU A 144 -4.36 -4.95 -19.89
C GLU A 144 -3.07 -4.11 -19.82
N PRO A 145 -3.08 -2.88 -20.37
CA PRO A 145 -1.98 -1.92 -20.25
C PRO A 145 -1.51 -1.77 -18.80
N LYS A 146 -0.20 -1.71 -18.63
CA LYS A 146 0.46 -1.73 -17.33
C LYS A 146 0.97 -0.34 -17.03
N ASP A 147 0.19 0.40 -16.25
CA ASP A 147 0.54 1.76 -15.88
C ASP A 147 1.72 1.76 -14.89
N PRO A 148 2.87 2.36 -15.25
CA PRO A 148 3.99 2.48 -14.33
C PRO A 148 3.65 3.42 -13.19
N ARG A 149 4.20 3.12 -12.01
CA ARG A 149 4.11 3.99 -10.83
C ARG A 149 5.45 4.65 -10.60
N HIS A 150 5.50 5.95 -10.87
CA HIS A 150 6.71 6.75 -10.74
C HIS A 150 7.08 6.96 -9.29
N TYR A 151 8.29 6.56 -8.93
CA TYR A 151 8.86 6.70 -7.61
C TYR A 151 9.94 7.80 -7.63
N CYS A 152 9.72 8.85 -6.85
CA CYS A 152 10.67 9.94 -6.73
C CYS A 152 11.87 9.52 -5.87
N ALA A 153 13.01 9.24 -6.51
CA ALA A 153 14.23 8.73 -5.86
C ALA A 153 14.81 9.68 -4.78
N GLY A 154 14.58 10.99 -4.89
CA GLY A 154 15.31 12.02 -4.15
C GLY A 154 15.06 12.14 -2.64
N ARG A 155 14.07 11.46 -2.04
CA ARG A 155 13.77 11.56 -0.59
C ARG A 155 13.43 10.26 0.12
N VAL A 156 13.61 9.12 -0.52
CA VAL A 156 13.28 7.84 0.12
C VAL A 156 14.46 6.91 0.00
N LEU A 157 15.25 6.96 1.06
CA LEU A 157 16.27 5.98 1.33
C LEU A 157 15.70 4.56 1.38
N GLY A 158 16.53 3.61 0.98
CA GLY A 158 16.31 2.19 1.22
C GLY A 158 15.81 1.39 0.03
N LEU A 159 15.62 1.99 -1.15
CA LEU A 159 15.03 1.31 -2.32
C LEU A 159 15.61 -0.06 -2.67
N LEU A 160 16.88 -0.33 -2.37
CA LEU A 160 17.56 -1.51 -2.86
C LEU A 160 18.08 -2.36 -1.70
N PRO A 161 17.68 -3.64 -1.63
CA PRO A 161 18.28 -4.57 -0.69
C PRO A 161 19.78 -4.67 -0.96
N THR A 162 20.58 -4.66 0.10
CA THR A 162 21.97 -5.13 0.05
C THR A 162 22.05 -6.65 -0.13
N THR A 163 20.90 -7.34 -0.16
CA THR A 163 20.80 -8.80 -0.25
C THR A 163 20.91 -9.28 -1.71
N ARG A 164 21.50 -10.49 -1.88
CA ARG A 164 21.79 -11.11 -3.20
C ARG A 164 20.58 -11.53 -4.02
N THR A 165 19.37 -11.25 -3.57
CA THR A 165 18.13 -11.74 -4.20
C THR A 165 17.52 -10.70 -5.10
N ARG A 166 17.01 -11.12 -6.28
CA ARG A 166 16.19 -10.25 -7.15
C ARG A 166 14.94 -9.73 -6.43
N ALA A 167 14.39 -10.52 -5.52
CA ALA A 167 13.25 -10.12 -4.69
C ALA A 167 13.71 -9.17 -3.57
N PHE A 168 12.95 -8.10 -3.36
CA PHE A 168 13.32 -7.08 -2.37
C PHE A 168 13.07 -7.53 -0.94
N PHE A 169 12.03 -8.35 -0.78
CA PHE A 169 11.62 -8.91 0.49
C PHE A 169 11.68 -10.43 0.40
N SER A 170 12.87 -11.01 0.62
CA SER A 170 13.06 -12.45 0.63
C SER A 170 12.54 -13.09 1.93
N GLY A 171 12.12 -14.36 1.87
CA GLY A 171 11.60 -15.11 3.02
C GLY A 171 10.07 -15.19 3.08
N ALA A 172 9.54 -15.69 4.18
CA ALA A 172 8.10 -15.96 4.34
C ALA A 172 7.43 -14.96 5.28
N LEU A 173 6.14 -14.69 5.03
CA LEU A 173 5.28 -13.88 5.89
C LEU A 173 5.80 -12.44 6.09
N GLN A 174 6.40 -11.83 5.07
CA GLN A 174 7.00 -10.50 5.19
C GLN A 174 5.96 -9.43 5.48
N ARG A 175 4.75 -9.57 4.94
CA ARG A 175 3.61 -8.73 5.32
C ARG A 175 3.29 -8.79 6.82
N ASN A 176 3.36 -9.98 7.42
CA ASN A 176 3.09 -10.14 8.86
C ASN A 176 4.23 -9.56 9.70
N ARG A 177 5.48 -9.72 9.27
CA ARG A 177 6.65 -9.10 9.88
C ARG A 177 6.53 -7.57 9.85
N PHE A 178 6.23 -7.00 8.68
CA PHE A 178 5.97 -5.58 8.52
C PHE A 178 4.83 -5.11 9.41
N ARG A 179 3.67 -5.78 9.39
CA ARG A 179 2.52 -5.41 10.25
C ARG A 179 2.91 -5.31 11.72
N LYS A 180 3.69 -6.27 12.23
CA LYS A 180 4.18 -6.25 13.62
C LYS A 180 5.13 -5.08 13.87
N ALA A 181 6.06 -4.81 12.96
CA ALA A 181 7.01 -3.71 13.11
C ALA A 181 6.33 -2.33 13.00
N PHE A 182 5.44 -2.16 12.02
CA PHE A 182 4.62 -0.97 11.84
C PHE A 182 3.75 -0.67 13.07
N GLY A 183 3.08 -1.69 13.63
CA GLY A 183 2.31 -1.53 14.86
C GLY A 183 3.16 -1.10 16.06
N ARG A 184 4.42 -1.58 16.15
CA ARG A 184 5.36 -1.10 17.19
C ARG A 184 5.81 0.34 16.94
N GLY A 185 6.09 0.70 15.68
CA GLY A 185 6.55 2.03 15.29
C GLY A 185 5.52 3.14 15.45
N LEU A 186 4.22 2.83 15.41
CA LEU A 186 3.16 3.78 15.76
C LEU A 186 3.05 4.03 17.29
N GLY A 187 3.64 3.13 18.10
CA GLY A 187 3.62 3.23 19.56
C GLY A 187 2.22 3.26 20.17
N LYS A 188 2.14 3.69 21.43
CA LYS A 188 0.85 3.89 22.15
C LYS A 188 0.18 5.22 21.82
N GLN A 189 0.86 6.15 21.12
CA GLN A 189 0.31 7.48 20.84
C GLN A 189 -0.96 7.43 19.99
N ASP A 190 -1.04 6.46 19.06
CA ASP A 190 -2.21 6.23 18.22
C ASP A 190 -3.12 5.09 18.74
N SER A 191 -3.00 4.71 20.03
CA SER A 191 -3.76 3.59 20.64
C SER A 191 -5.29 3.72 20.58
N LYS A 192 -5.81 4.91 20.25
CA LYS A 192 -7.23 5.15 20.01
C LYS A 192 -7.71 4.58 18.67
N HIS A 193 -6.80 4.34 17.73
CA HIS A 193 -7.10 3.91 16.37
C HIS A 193 -6.22 2.73 15.96
N ASP A 194 -6.87 1.62 15.59
CA ASP A 194 -6.16 0.50 15.01
C ASP A 194 -5.78 0.86 13.56
N TYR A 195 -4.49 1.11 13.29
CA TYR A 195 -3.99 1.36 11.94
C TYR A 195 -3.33 0.10 11.38
N GLY A 196 -3.85 -0.36 10.24
CA GLY A 196 -3.32 -1.54 9.54
C GLY A 196 -2.58 -1.19 8.25
N THR A 197 -2.06 -2.21 7.57
CA THR A 197 -1.44 -2.02 6.24
C THR A 197 -2.41 -1.42 5.21
N HIS A 198 -3.72 -1.62 5.37
CA HIS A 198 -4.73 -0.94 4.54
C HIS A 198 -4.85 0.56 4.84
N SER A 199 -4.60 0.98 6.09
CA SER A 199 -4.62 2.36 6.50
C SER A 199 -3.55 3.19 5.79
N VAL A 200 -2.36 2.62 5.56
CA VAL A 200 -1.27 3.25 4.79
C VAL A 200 -1.77 3.64 3.39
N ARG A 201 -2.34 2.69 2.65
CA ARG A 201 -2.85 2.93 1.28
C ARG A 201 -3.99 3.96 1.25
N LYS A 202 -4.88 3.92 2.23
CA LYS A 202 -5.96 4.93 2.33
C LYS A 202 -5.40 6.30 2.70
N GLY A 203 -4.46 6.33 3.62
CA GLY A 203 -3.77 7.53 4.09
C GLY A 203 -3.10 8.29 2.96
N VAL A 204 -2.32 7.60 2.12
CA VAL A 204 -1.67 8.25 0.98
C VAL A 204 -2.65 8.80 -0.05
N ALA A 205 -3.74 8.08 -0.34
CA ALA A 205 -4.77 8.59 -1.27
C ALA A 205 -5.48 9.83 -0.69
N THR A 206 -5.81 9.81 0.60
CA THR A 206 -6.40 10.97 1.30
C THR A 206 -5.43 12.14 1.35
N TYR A 207 -4.15 11.90 1.64
CA TYR A 207 -3.10 12.92 1.66
C TYR A 207 -2.91 13.56 0.28
N ALA A 208 -2.85 12.74 -0.79
CA ALA A 208 -2.72 13.26 -2.15
C ALA A 208 -3.91 14.15 -2.54
N CYS A 209 -5.14 13.76 -2.20
CA CYS A 209 -6.32 14.53 -2.61
C CYS A 209 -6.59 15.77 -1.73
N ASN A 210 -6.17 15.77 -0.46
CA ASN A 210 -6.58 16.79 0.51
C ASN A 210 -5.41 17.51 1.20
N GLY A 211 -4.17 17.18 0.86
CA GLY A 211 -2.97 17.74 1.48
C GLY A 211 -2.58 19.13 0.99
N SER A 212 -3.20 19.61 -0.09
CA SER A 212 -2.94 20.92 -0.69
C SER A 212 -4.15 21.40 -1.51
N THR A 213 -4.25 22.71 -1.73
CA THR A 213 -5.20 23.31 -2.68
C THR A 213 -4.81 23.08 -4.14
N GLY A 214 -3.54 22.73 -4.40
CA GLY A 214 -3.00 22.36 -5.71
C GLY A 214 -2.65 20.88 -5.81
N GLY A 215 -3.50 20.00 -5.29
CA GLY A 215 -3.27 18.56 -5.28
C GLY A 215 -3.36 17.89 -6.67
N PRO A 216 -2.84 16.66 -6.83
CA PRO A 216 -3.00 15.86 -8.04
C PRO A 216 -4.46 15.61 -8.38
N SER A 217 -4.73 15.41 -9.68
CA SER A 217 -6.04 15.00 -10.15
C SER A 217 -6.48 13.69 -9.46
N ILE A 218 -7.75 13.63 -9.07
CA ILE A 218 -8.35 12.40 -8.54
C ILE A 218 -8.23 11.24 -9.53
N VAL A 219 -8.21 11.53 -10.83
CA VAL A 219 -7.98 10.52 -11.89
C VAL A 219 -6.64 9.85 -11.68
N SER A 220 -5.55 10.62 -11.57
CA SER A 220 -4.20 10.09 -11.34
C SER A 220 -4.12 9.28 -10.04
N VAL A 221 -4.78 9.76 -8.98
CA VAL A 221 -4.83 9.06 -7.68
C VAL A 221 -5.55 7.71 -7.79
N CYS A 222 -6.70 7.67 -8.46
CA CYS A 222 -7.48 6.46 -8.67
C CYS A 222 -6.73 5.45 -9.56
N LEU A 223 -6.15 5.90 -10.67
CA LEU A 223 -5.36 5.05 -11.57
C LEU A 223 -4.13 4.47 -10.84
N ARG A 224 -3.36 5.30 -10.12
CA ARG A 224 -2.23 4.83 -9.29
C ARG A 224 -2.68 3.88 -8.18
N CYS A 225 -3.87 4.10 -7.59
CA CYS A 225 -4.46 3.14 -6.65
C CYS A 225 -4.85 1.81 -7.34
N GLY A 226 -5.11 1.80 -8.64
CA GLY A 226 -5.82 0.71 -9.32
C GLY A 226 -7.27 0.63 -8.83
N TRP A 227 -7.92 1.79 -8.74
CA TRP A 227 -9.35 1.94 -8.49
C TRP A 227 -10.05 2.24 -9.82
N SER A 228 -11.21 1.63 -10.05
CA SER A 228 -12.07 1.99 -11.18
C SER A 228 -12.63 3.39 -10.95
N LEU A 229 -12.64 4.20 -12.01
CA LEU A 229 -13.30 5.51 -12.05
C LEU A 229 -14.81 5.35 -12.36
N GLY A 230 -15.26 4.14 -12.67
CA GLY A 230 -16.62 3.80 -13.05
C GLY A 230 -16.76 3.58 -14.57
N GLU A 231 -17.90 3.03 -14.98
CA GLU A 231 -18.11 2.52 -16.34
C GLU A 231 -17.90 3.55 -17.46
N LEU A 232 -18.27 4.82 -17.23
CA LEU A 232 -18.10 5.89 -18.22
C LEU A 232 -16.69 6.47 -18.16
N GLN A 233 -16.21 6.82 -16.96
CA GLN A 233 -14.96 7.55 -16.77
C GLN A 233 -13.74 6.72 -17.19
N ASP A 234 -13.73 5.40 -16.94
CA ASP A 234 -12.64 4.49 -17.33
C ASP A 234 -12.43 4.42 -18.87
N ARG A 235 -13.44 4.82 -19.68
CA ARG A 235 -13.32 4.85 -21.15
C ARG A 235 -12.54 6.06 -21.66
N TYR A 236 -12.66 7.20 -20.97
CA TYR A 236 -12.15 8.50 -21.44
C TYR A 236 -10.88 8.93 -20.71
N PHE A 237 -10.79 8.66 -19.41
CA PHE A 237 -9.65 9.06 -18.60
C PHE A 237 -8.63 7.94 -18.56
N ARG A 238 -7.50 8.16 -19.25
CA ARG A 238 -6.39 7.22 -19.35
C ARG A 238 -5.25 7.65 -18.45
N TYR A 239 -4.35 6.71 -18.25
CA TYR A 239 -3.08 6.98 -17.59
C TYR A 239 -2.29 8.03 -18.38
N GLU A 240 -1.74 8.99 -17.65
CA GLU A 240 -0.83 9.99 -18.17
C GLU A 240 0.38 10.10 -17.25
N ALA A 241 1.57 9.90 -17.82
CA ALA A 241 2.82 9.82 -17.08
C ALA A 241 3.08 11.09 -16.25
N ALA A 242 2.86 12.27 -16.83
CA ALA A 242 3.03 13.55 -16.14
C ALA A 242 2.16 13.66 -14.88
N GLY A 243 0.91 13.16 -14.95
CA GLY A 243 0.00 13.16 -13.80
C GLY A 243 0.46 12.23 -12.68
N ASP A 244 1.01 11.07 -13.04
CA ASP A 244 1.56 10.11 -12.07
C ASP A 244 2.90 10.56 -11.48
N GLN A 245 3.76 11.21 -12.27
CA GLN A 245 5.01 11.84 -11.80
C GLN A 245 4.73 12.94 -10.79
N PHE A 246 3.77 13.83 -11.10
CA PHE A 246 3.32 14.88 -10.17
C PHE A 246 2.81 14.25 -8.87
N LEU A 247 1.94 13.25 -8.97
CA LEU A 247 1.44 12.50 -7.81
C LEU A 247 2.57 11.84 -7.02
N GLY A 248 3.53 11.20 -7.70
CA GLY A 248 4.72 10.57 -7.10
C GLY A 248 5.54 11.55 -6.25
N ARG A 249 5.74 12.77 -6.75
CA ARG A 249 6.41 13.86 -6.01
C ARG A 249 5.59 14.34 -4.81
N VAL A 250 4.26 14.48 -4.96
CA VAL A 250 3.37 14.85 -3.86
C VAL A 250 3.44 13.79 -2.74
N VAL A 251 3.27 12.51 -3.05
CA VAL A 251 3.27 11.45 -2.03
C VAL A 251 4.64 11.22 -1.40
N ALA A 252 5.73 11.58 -2.10
CA ALA A 252 7.07 11.63 -1.52
C ALA A 252 7.25 12.77 -0.49
N GLY A 253 6.22 13.59 -0.27
CA GLY A 253 6.21 14.68 0.71
C GLY A 253 6.98 15.91 0.26
N LEU A 254 7.18 16.10 -1.06
CA LEU A 254 7.82 17.30 -1.58
C LEU A 254 6.92 18.53 -1.40
N PRO A 255 7.50 19.71 -1.14
CA PRO A 255 6.74 20.93 -0.88
C PRO A 255 6.10 21.47 -2.16
N VAL A 256 4.87 21.07 -2.47
CA VAL A 256 4.14 21.40 -3.73
C VAL A 256 4.17 22.89 -4.10
N ASN A 257 4.13 23.77 -3.09
CA ASN A 257 4.10 25.23 -3.29
C ASN A 257 5.49 25.88 -3.30
N SER A 258 6.56 25.11 -3.46
CA SER A 258 7.94 25.59 -3.52
C SER A 258 8.59 25.20 -4.83
N ALA A 259 9.49 26.06 -5.35
CA ALA A 259 10.33 25.72 -6.50
C ALA A 259 11.16 24.43 -6.28
N GLN A 260 11.43 24.08 -5.02
CA GLN A 260 12.10 22.84 -4.64
C GLN A 260 11.31 21.57 -5.02
N PHE A 261 10.02 21.70 -5.34
CA PHE A 261 9.20 20.59 -5.81
C PHE A 261 9.64 20.06 -7.18
N ALA A 262 10.09 20.95 -8.06
CA ALA A 262 10.47 20.62 -9.43
C ALA A 262 11.94 20.20 -9.57
N VAL A 263 12.73 20.29 -8.50
CA VAL A 263 14.16 19.94 -8.52
C VAL A 263 14.33 18.45 -8.81
N LEU A 264 15.32 18.13 -9.64
CA LEU A 264 15.70 16.75 -9.97
C LEU A 264 16.25 16.03 -8.73
N PRO A 265 16.15 14.69 -8.66
CA PRO A 265 16.88 13.95 -7.65
C PRO A 265 18.40 14.20 -7.77
N PRO A 266 19.21 13.87 -6.76
CA PRO A 266 20.65 14.00 -6.89
C PRO A 266 21.22 13.15 -8.03
N HIS A 267 22.08 13.74 -8.87
CA HIS A 267 22.81 13.04 -9.93
C HIS A 267 24.32 13.25 -9.78
N PHE A 268 25.10 12.26 -10.23
CA PHE A 268 26.51 12.48 -10.47
C PHE A 268 26.71 13.26 -11.78
N LYS A 269 27.65 14.20 -11.76
CA LYS A 269 28.07 14.92 -12.98
C LYS A 269 28.62 13.97 -14.05
N ASP A 270 29.31 12.91 -13.63
CA ASP A 270 29.81 11.86 -14.50
C ASP A 270 29.40 10.47 -13.97
N ASN A 271 28.36 9.91 -14.57
CA ASN A 271 27.86 8.56 -14.28
C ASN A 271 28.78 7.44 -14.78
N SER A 272 29.80 7.75 -15.59
CA SER A 272 30.76 6.78 -16.12
C SER A 272 32.04 6.67 -15.27
N SER A 273 32.26 7.62 -14.35
CA SER A 273 33.41 7.68 -13.46
C SER A 273 33.69 6.35 -12.75
N SER A 274 34.97 5.99 -12.69
CA SER A 274 35.43 4.79 -11.98
C SER A 274 35.04 4.79 -10.50
N ILE A 275 34.93 5.96 -9.87
CA ILE A 275 34.55 6.10 -8.47
C ILE A 275 33.09 5.69 -8.28
N VAL A 276 32.19 6.18 -9.15
CA VAL A 276 30.76 5.84 -9.12
C VAL A 276 30.57 4.33 -9.34
N ARG A 277 31.25 3.75 -10.33
CA ARG A 277 31.19 2.30 -10.60
C ARG A 277 31.68 1.46 -9.42
N LYS A 278 32.79 1.86 -8.80
CA LYS A 278 33.32 1.21 -7.59
C LYS A 278 32.35 1.35 -6.42
N GLY A 279 31.75 2.54 -6.23
CA GLY A 279 30.74 2.78 -5.19
C GLY A 279 29.52 1.87 -5.32
N VAL A 280 28.95 1.77 -6.52
CA VAL A 280 27.84 0.86 -6.82
C VAL A 280 28.24 -0.59 -6.56
N THR A 281 29.42 -1.01 -7.03
CA THR A 281 29.90 -2.39 -6.82
C THR A 281 30.13 -2.72 -5.35
N SER A 282 30.63 -1.75 -4.57
CA SER A 282 30.91 -1.92 -3.14
C SER A 282 29.63 -2.01 -2.31
N MET A 283 28.69 -1.07 -2.50
CA MET A 283 27.47 -0.99 -1.67
C MET A 283 26.36 -1.93 -2.14
N LEU A 284 26.27 -2.20 -3.44
CA LEU A 284 25.15 -2.90 -4.08
C LEU A 284 25.67 -4.07 -4.93
N SER A 285 26.70 -4.77 -4.44
CA SER A 285 27.36 -5.89 -5.13
C SER A 285 26.39 -6.94 -5.71
N ALA A 286 25.28 -7.19 -5.00
CA ALA A 286 24.20 -8.08 -5.41
C ALA A 286 23.55 -7.72 -6.76
N LEU A 287 23.40 -6.42 -7.03
CA LEU A 287 22.68 -5.87 -8.18
C LEU A 287 23.62 -5.20 -9.18
N ALA A 288 24.89 -4.99 -8.82
CA ALA A 288 25.89 -4.27 -9.60
C ALA A 288 26.16 -4.86 -11.00
N ASN A 289 25.85 -6.14 -11.23
CA ASN A 289 26.02 -6.78 -12.54
C ASN A 289 24.76 -6.72 -13.41
N ASP A 290 23.63 -6.24 -12.89
CA ASP A 290 22.41 -6.08 -13.67
C ASP A 290 22.49 -4.79 -14.51
N ALA A 291 22.61 -4.95 -15.82
CA ALA A 291 22.75 -3.85 -16.77
C ALA A 291 21.52 -2.91 -16.74
N ASN A 292 20.33 -3.47 -16.54
CA ASN A 292 19.07 -2.72 -16.56
C ASN A 292 18.92 -1.84 -15.31
N LEU A 293 19.56 -2.20 -14.21
CA LEU A 293 19.50 -1.46 -12.96
C LEU A 293 20.60 -0.40 -12.83
N GLN A 294 21.58 -0.34 -13.73
CA GLN A 294 22.76 0.52 -13.55
C GLN A 294 22.42 1.98 -13.32
N LEU A 295 21.44 2.53 -14.03
CA LEU A 295 21.02 3.92 -13.86
C LEU A 295 20.35 4.13 -12.50
N ILE A 296 19.45 3.22 -12.13
CA ILE A 296 18.75 3.21 -10.83
C ILE A 296 19.75 3.12 -9.67
N LEU A 297 20.76 2.23 -9.79
CA LEU A 297 21.80 2.04 -8.78
C LEU A 297 22.64 3.31 -8.60
N LYS A 298 22.92 4.04 -9.68
CA LYS A 298 23.65 5.31 -9.64
C LYS A 298 22.81 6.44 -9.05
N LEU A 299 21.52 6.52 -9.39
CA LEU A 299 20.57 7.47 -8.78
C LEU A 299 20.44 7.23 -7.27
N TYR A 300 20.37 5.96 -6.87
CA TYR A 300 20.34 5.57 -5.47
C TYR A 300 21.63 5.96 -4.75
N LEU A 301 22.80 5.64 -5.32
CA LEU A 301 24.09 6.02 -4.75
C LEU A 301 24.24 7.55 -4.66
N ALA A 302 23.83 8.30 -5.68
CA ALA A 302 23.85 9.76 -5.66
C ALA A 302 22.96 10.33 -4.55
N SER A 303 21.79 9.73 -4.34
CA SER A 303 20.88 10.11 -3.26
C SER A 303 21.49 9.83 -1.88
N LEU A 304 22.14 8.69 -1.68
CA LEU A 304 22.85 8.38 -0.43
C LEU A 304 23.98 9.38 -0.15
N VAL A 305 24.81 9.67 -1.15
CA VAL A 305 25.94 10.61 -1.01
C VAL A 305 25.43 12.01 -0.72
N TYR A 306 24.40 12.48 -1.42
CA TYR A 306 23.83 13.80 -1.20
C TYR A 306 23.23 13.97 0.20
N HIS A 307 22.64 12.92 0.76
CA HIS A 307 22.02 12.95 2.09
C HIS A 307 22.94 12.45 3.21
N TYR A 308 24.23 12.23 2.95
CA TYR A 308 25.17 11.62 3.90
C TYR A 308 25.17 12.30 5.27
N ASP A 309 25.25 13.63 5.34
CA ASP A 309 25.31 14.36 6.63
C ASP A 309 24.02 14.16 7.46
N PHE A 310 22.87 14.12 6.79
CA PHE A 310 21.61 13.82 7.44
C PHE A 310 21.59 12.38 7.97
N LEU A 311 22.03 11.42 7.17
CA LEU A 311 22.04 10.02 7.54
C LEU A 311 23.01 9.74 8.68
N SER A 312 24.24 10.21 8.57
CA SER A 312 25.28 10.03 9.58
C SER A 312 24.91 10.69 10.92
N SER A 313 24.07 11.72 10.92
CA SER A 313 23.62 12.39 12.16
C SER A 313 22.35 11.77 12.77
N LYS A 314 21.53 11.06 11.99
CA LYS A 314 20.26 10.49 12.45
C LYS A 314 20.30 9.00 12.66
N LEU A 315 21.10 8.27 11.90
CA LEU A 315 21.21 6.83 12.01
C LEU A 315 22.16 6.43 13.15
N PRO A 316 21.90 5.31 13.84
CA PRO A 316 22.84 4.77 14.82
C PRO A 316 24.19 4.44 14.18
N ILE A 317 25.29 4.54 14.93
CA ILE A 317 26.64 4.19 14.43
C ILE A 317 26.74 2.75 13.91
N LYS A 318 25.90 1.84 14.45
CA LYS A 318 25.82 0.43 14.04
C LYS A 318 24.87 0.19 12.86
N HIS A 319 24.34 1.23 12.24
CA HIS A 319 23.50 1.11 11.06
C HIS A 319 24.29 0.52 9.89
N SER A 320 23.62 -0.19 8.99
CA SER A 320 24.26 -0.86 7.84
C SER A 320 24.62 0.07 6.68
N LEU A 321 24.22 1.35 6.76
CA LEU A 321 24.44 2.38 5.73
C LEU A 321 25.51 3.36 6.19
#